data_AF-A0A7C7KTT0-F1
#
_entry.id   AF-A0A7C7KTT0-F1
#
_cell.length_a   1.000
_cell.length_b   1.000
_cell.length_c   1.000
_cell.angle_alpha   90.00
_cell.angle_beta   90.00
_cell.angle_gamma   90.00
#
_symmetry.space_group_name_H-M   'P 1'
#
loop_
_entity.id
_entity.type
_entity.pdbx_description
1 polymer ?
#
loop_
_entity_poly.entity_id
_entity_poly.type
_entity_poly.pdbx_seq_one_letter_code
_entity_poly.pdbx_strand_id
1 'polypeptide(L)'
;MDMEVVDNRKRKDEFWIYKKVFDMNVKPATFMVYCFLLANEGSNISVQGMAKLLKMPVEAIQNALNELENLNMIKNEKGNLQLTHPNEWGEGEKLERRCEP
;
A
#
# COMPACT_ATOMS: atom_id res chain seq x y z
N MET A 1 22.32 31.21 5.38
CA MET A 1 21.88 29.86 5.76
C MET A 1 20.43 29.79 5.34
N ASP A 2 20.17 29.23 4.16
CA ASP A 2 18.80 29.02 3.70
C ASP A 2 18.20 27.91 4.55
N MET A 3 17.31 28.28 5.46
CA MET A 3 16.46 27.31 6.16
C MET A 3 15.49 26.75 5.13
N GLU A 4 15.57 25.45 4.84
CA GLU A 4 14.51 24.74 4.13
C GLU A 4 13.19 24.96 4.87
N VAL A 5 12.25 25.68 4.23
CA VAL A 5 10.86 25.70 4.66
C VAL A 5 10.35 24.28 4.43
N VAL A 6 10.28 23.50 5.50
CA VAL A 6 9.62 22.19 5.51
C VAL A 6 8.17 22.43 5.09
N ASP A 7 7.82 21.97 3.88
CA ASP A 7 6.48 22.13 3.31
C ASP A 7 5.47 21.33 4.14
N ASN A 8 4.80 22.02 5.08
CA ASN A 8 3.83 21.44 6.00
C ASN A 8 2.59 20.83 5.31
N ARG A 9 2.43 20.98 3.98
CA ARG A 9 1.33 20.38 3.23
C ARG A 9 1.55 18.89 2.99
N LYS A 10 2.75 18.47 2.57
CA LYS A 10 3.09 17.06 2.34
C LYS A 10 2.82 16.16 3.56
N ARG A 11 3.15 16.64 4.77
CA ARG A 11 2.92 15.88 6.01
C ARG A 11 1.45 15.64 6.35
N LYS A 12 0.54 16.55 5.94
CA LYS A 12 -0.90 16.38 6.20
C LYS A 12 -1.50 15.31 5.28
N ASP A 13 -1.05 15.25 4.04
CA ASP A 13 -1.50 14.27 3.05
C ASP A 13 -1.01 12.86 3.43
N GLU A 14 0.24 12.74 3.90
CA GLU A 14 0.81 11.48 4.41
C GLU A 14 0.06 10.97 5.65
N PHE A 15 -0.27 11.84 6.62
CA PHE A 15 -1.04 11.43 7.82
C PHE A 15 -2.44 10.91 7.48
N TRP A 16 -3.10 11.50 6.47
CA TRP A 16 -4.43 11.07 6.05
C TRP A 16 -4.41 9.69 5.39
N ILE A 17 -3.35 9.37 4.64
CA ILE A 17 -3.12 8.02 4.08
C ILE A 17 -3.03 6.99 5.20
N TYR A 18 -2.20 7.24 6.23
CA TYR A 18 -2.05 6.31 7.36
C TYR A 18 -3.38 6.04 8.07
N LYS A 19 -4.17 7.08 8.31
CA LYS A 19 -5.49 6.94 8.93
C LYS A 19 -6.45 6.14 8.04
N LYS A 20 -6.49 6.42 6.74
CA LYS A 20 -7.36 5.72 5.80
C LYS A 20 -7.03 4.24 5.70
N VAL A 21 -5.75 3.87 5.67
CA VAL A 21 -5.33 2.46 5.67
C VAL A 21 -5.72 1.75 6.97
N PHE A 22 -5.61 2.45 8.12
CA PHE A 22 -6.08 1.92 9.39
C PHE A 22 -7.60 1.70 9.40
N ASP A 23 -8.38 2.65 8.88
CA ASP A 23 -9.85 2.55 8.77
C ASP A 23 -10.30 1.42 7.83
N MET A 24 -9.46 1.02 6.86
CA MET A 24 -9.69 -0.11 5.95
C MET A 24 -9.38 -1.49 6.57
N ASN A 25 -8.93 -1.54 7.84
CA ASN A 25 -8.61 -2.77 8.58
C ASN A 25 -7.60 -3.68 7.85
N VAL A 26 -6.63 -3.07 7.17
CA VAL A 26 -5.58 -3.77 6.42
C VAL A 26 -4.65 -4.51 7.40
N LYS A 27 -4.24 -5.73 7.05
CA LYS A 27 -3.34 -6.51 7.91
C LYS A 27 -1.99 -5.80 8.10
N PRO A 28 -1.31 -5.93 9.26
CA PRO A 28 -0.02 -5.29 9.50
C PRO A 28 1.04 -5.61 8.43
N ALA A 29 1.08 -6.85 7.97
CA ALA A 29 1.95 -7.30 6.88
C ALA A 29 1.66 -6.54 5.56
N THR A 30 0.39 -6.43 5.21
CA THR A 30 -0.09 -5.75 4.00
C THR A 30 0.21 -4.26 4.05
N PHE A 31 0.02 -3.64 5.22
CA PHE A 31 0.38 -2.26 5.46
C PHE A 31 1.90 -2.02 5.32
N MET A 32 2.75 -2.90 5.86
CA MET A 32 4.20 -2.77 5.70
C MET A 32 4.64 -2.86 4.23
N VAL A 33 4.04 -3.75 3.45
CA VAL A 33 4.29 -3.85 2.00
C VAL A 33 3.86 -2.57 1.28
N TYR A 34 2.69 -2.03 1.63
CA TYR A 34 2.23 -0.76 1.06
C TYR A 34 3.20 0.40 1.38
N CYS A 35 3.63 0.55 2.63
CA CYS A 35 4.62 1.57 3.01
C CYS A 35 5.95 1.38 2.27
N PHE A 36 6.36 0.12 2.06
CA PHE A 36 7.56 -0.17 1.29
C PHE A 36 7.43 0.27 -0.17
N LEU A 37 6.28 0.01 -0.82
CA LEU A 37 6.01 0.46 -2.18
C LEU A 37 5.97 1.98 -2.27
N LEU A 38 5.38 2.67 -1.29
CA LEU A 38 5.35 4.13 -1.19
C LEU A 38 6.76 4.73 -1.08
N ALA A 39 7.62 4.13 -0.25
CA ALA A 39 9.00 4.59 -0.07
C ALA A 39 9.89 4.32 -1.30
N ASN A 40 9.50 3.37 -2.15
CA ASN A 40 10.27 2.95 -3.33
C ASN A 40 9.47 3.17 -4.63
N GLU A 41 8.55 4.13 -4.64
CA GLU A 41 7.73 4.43 -5.81
C GLU A 41 8.62 4.71 -7.03
N GLY A 42 8.31 4.09 -8.17
CA GLY A 42 9.12 4.17 -9.39
C GLY A 42 10.33 3.24 -9.44
N SER A 43 10.61 2.48 -8.38
CA SER A 43 11.67 1.46 -8.37
C SER A 43 11.12 0.09 -8.79
N ASN A 44 11.80 -0.57 -9.72
CA ASN A 44 11.42 -1.91 -10.17
C ASN A 44 11.99 -2.98 -9.23
N ILE A 45 11.36 -3.15 -8.06
CA ILE A 45 11.77 -4.12 -7.04
C ILE A 45 10.91 -5.38 -7.19
N SER A 46 11.57 -6.53 -7.34
CA SER A 46 10.86 -7.81 -7.43
C SER A 46 10.27 -8.26 -6.08
N VAL A 47 9.26 -9.13 -6.13
CA VAL A 47 8.65 -9.75 -4.93
C VAL A 47 9.70 -10.43 -4.04
N GLN A 48 10.68 -11.11 -4.65
CA GLN A 48 11.79 -11.75 -3.91
C GLN A 48 12.70 -10.70 -3.23
N GLY A 49 12.94 -9.56 -3.90
CA GLY A 49 13.67 -8.44 -3.33
C GLY A 49 12.95 -7.85 -2.13
N MET A 50 11.64 -7.61 -2.25
CA MET A 50 10.78 -7.14 -1.15
C MET A 50 10.80 -8.10 0.03
N ALA A 51 10.63 -9.41 -0.20
CA ALA A 51 10.66 -10.44 0.83
C ALA A 51 11.98 -10.42 1.63
N LYS A 52 13.11 -10.29 0.93
CA LYS A 52 14.43 -10.20 1.56
C LYS A 52 14.60 -8.93 2.40
N LEU A 53 14.18 -7.78 1.88
CA LEU A 53 14.33 -6.48 2.54
C LEU A 53 13.41 -6.35 3.76
N LEU A 54 12.17 -6.82 3.63
CA LEU A 54 11.18 -6.80 4.71
C LEU A 54 11.34 -7.97 5.68
N LYS A 55 12.25 -8.92 5.41
CA LYS A 55 12.44 -10.16 6.19
C LYS A 55 11.12 -10.93 6.36
N MET A 56 10.34 -11.01 5.30
CA MET A 56 9.05 -11.69 5.25
C MET A 56 9.08 -12.85 4.25
N PRO A 57 8.26 -13.90 4.43
CA PRO A 57 8.09 -14.93 3.42
C PRO A 57 7.60 -14.35 2.09
N VAL A 58 8.07 -14.88 0.96
CA VAL A 58 7.62 -14.48 -0.38
C VAL A 58 6.10 -14.60 -0.52
N GLU A 59 5.52 -15.67 0.03
CA GLU A 59 4.07 -15.88 0.06
C GLU A 59 3.32 -14.77 0.82
N ALA A 60 3.89 -14.27 1.92
CA ALA A 60 3.30 -13.17 2.68
C ALA A 60 3.32 -11.86 1.89
N ILE A 61 4.40 -11.60 1.13
CA ILE A 61 4.47 -10.45 0.22
C ILE A 61 3.44 -10.60 -0.90
N GLN A 62 3.33 -11.78 -1.50
CA GLN A 62 2.36 -12.01 -2.58
C GLN A 62 0.91 -11.83 -2.11
N ASN A 63 0.58 -12.38 -0.94
CA ASN A 63 -0.74 -12.21 -0.33
C ASN A 63 -1.04 -10.74 -0.02
N ALA A 64 -0.04 -10.00 0.49
CA ALA A 64 -0.17 -8.56 0.72
C ALA A 64 -0.40 -7.78 -0.58
N LEU A 65 0.36 -8.08 -1.65
CA LEU A 65 0.16 -7.43 -2.96
C LEU A 65 -1.23 -7.70 -3.52
N ASN A 66 -1.72 -8.94 -3.41
CA ASN A 66 -3.08 -9.29 -3.85
C ASN A 66 -4.14 -8.56 -3.02
N GLU A 67 -3.96 -8.43 -1.70
CA GLU A 67 -4.88 -7.68 -0.83
C GLU A 67 -4.90 -6.18 -1.19
N LEU A 68 -3.74 -5.59 -1.46
CA LEU A 68 -3.63 -4.20 -1.91
C LEU A 68 -4.27 -3.99 -3.30
N GLU A 69 -4.12 -4.95 -4.21
CA GLU A 69 -4.74 -4.91 -5.53
C GLU A 69 -6.27 -5.00 -5.42
N ASN A 70 -6.79 -5.93 -4.59
CA ASN A 70 -8.23 -6.06 -4.31
C ASN A 70 -8.82 -4.80 -3.66
N LEU A 71 -8.02 -4.07 -2.87
CA LEU A 71 -8.43 -2.80 -2.28
C LEU A 71 -8.29 -1.61 -3.23
N ASN A 72 -7.94 -1.85 -4.50
CA ASN A 72 -7.60 -0.82 -5.49
C ASN A 72 -6.50 0.14 -4.98
N MET A 73 -5.59 -0.30 -4.11
CA MET A 73 -4.48 0.51 -3.60
C MET A 73 -3.24 0.47 -4.50
N ILE A 74 -3.12 -0.61 -5.28
CA ILE A 74 -2.09 -0.79 -6.31
C ILE A 74 -2.71 -1.34 -7.58
N LYS A 75 -2.06 -1.11 -8.71
CA LYS A 75 -2.34 -1.77 -10.00
C LYS A 75 -1.10 -2.50 -10.45
N ASN A 76 -1.24 -3.76 -10.88
CA ASN A 76 -0.14 -4.54 -11.43
C ASN A 76 -0.28 -4.67 -12.95
N GLU A 77 0.35 -3.75 -13.69
CA GLU A 77 0.36 -3.81 -15.14
C GLU A 77 1.62 -4.53 -15.63
N LYS A 78 1.50 -5.83 -15.93
CA LYS A 78 2.59 -6.66 -16.50
C LYS A 78 3.86 -6.67 -15.64
N GLY A 79 3.72 -6.67 -14.31
CA GLY A 79 4.84 -6.67 -13.36
C GLY A 79 5.31 -5.27 -12.96
N ASN A 80 4.68 -4.21 -13.48
CA ASN A 80 4.88 -2.86 -13.00
C ASN A 80 3.82 -2.53 -11.94
N LEU A 81 4.25 -2.48 -10.69
CA LEU A 81 3.39 -2.12 -9.55
C LEU A 81 3.29 -0.60 -9.47
N GLN A 82 2.07 -0.07 -9.66
CA GLN A 82 1.78 1.36 -9.53
C GLN A 82 0.86 1.59 -8.35
N LEU A 83 1.16 2.61 -7.53
CA LEU A 83 0.27 3.07 -6.48
C LEU A 83 -0.91 3.82 -7.11
N THR A 84 -2.11 3.58 -6.62
CA THR A 84 -3.30 4.31 -7.06
C THR A 84 -3.58 5.51 -6.16
N HIS A 85 -4.37 6.44 -6.67
CA HIS A 85 -4.78 7.60 -5.88
C HIS A 85 -5.69 7.15 -4.72
N PRO A 86 -5.53 7.67 -3.49
CA PRO A 86 -6.33 7.27 -2.34
C PRO A 86 -7.84 7.32 -2.53
N ASN A 87 -8.35 8.19 -3.41
CA ASN A 87 -9.79 8.26 -3.72
C ASN A 87 -10.34 6.99 -4.39
N GLU A 88 -9.49 6.18 -5.02
CA GLU A 88 -9.87 4.94 -5.70
C GLU A 88 -9.88 3.73 -4.75
N TRP A 89 -9.42 3.90 -3.51
CA TRP A 89 -9.28 2.81 -2.53
C TRP A 89 -10.61 2.36 -1.96
N GLY A 90 -10.78 1.05 -1.80
CA GLY A 90 -11.99 0.44 -1.26
C GLY A 90 -13.12 0.29 -2.28
N GLU A 91 -12.90 0.66 -3.54
CA GLU A 91 -13.85 0.38 -4.64
C GLU A 91 -13.69 -1.04 -5.24
N GLY A 92 -12.59 -1.73 -4.90
CA GLY A 92 -12.23 -3.03 -5.50
C GLY A 92 -12.99 -4.23 -4.93
N GLU A 93 -13.56 -4.13 -3.73
CA GLU A 93 -14.61 -5.03 -3.26
C GLU A 93 -15.64 -4.24 -2.44
N LYS A 94 -16.86 -4.09 -2.99
CA LYS A 94 -18.05 -4.16 -2.12
C LYS A 94 -17.94 -5.50 -1.40
N LEU A 95 -17.38 -5.49 -0.19
CA LEU A 95 -17.47 -6.59 0.76
C LEU A 95 -18.96 -6.87 0.98
N GLU A 96 -19.55 -7.71 0.13
CA GLU A 96 -20.80 -8.38 0.41
C GLU A 96 -20.53 -9.21 1.65
N ARG A 97 -20.91 -8.65 2.82
CA ARG A 97 -21.05 -9.38 4.07
C ARG A 97 -21.95 -10.58 3.80
N ARG A 98 -21.37 -11.72 3.47
CA ARG A 98 -21.96 -13.02 3.76
C ARG A 98 -21.77 -13.28 5.24
N CYS A 99 -22.63 -12.66 6.05
CA CYS A 99 -22.99 -13.24 7.33
C CYS A 99 -24.06 -14.31 7.01
N GLU A 100 -23.62 -15.52 6.72
CA GLU A 100 -24.48 -16.70 6.87
C GLU A 100 -24.55 -17.03 8.38
N PRO A 101 -25.71 -17.55 8.85
CA PRO A 101 -26.29 -17.29 10.18
C PRO A 101 -25.49 -17.78 11.39
#